data_AF-R7VLJ6-F1
#
_entry.id   AF-R7VLJ6-F1
#
_cell.length_a   1.000
_cell.length_b   1.000
_cell.length_c   1.000
_cell.angle_alpha   90.00
_cell.angle_beta   90.00
_cell.angle_gamma   90.00
#
_symmetry.space_group_name_H-M   'P 1'
#
loop_
_entity.id
_entity.type
_entity.pdbx_description
1 polymer ?
#
loop_
_entity_poly.entity_id
_entity_poly.type
_entity_poly.pdbx_seq_one_letter_code
_entity_poly.pdbx_strand_id
1 'polypeptide(L)'
;MPETQTDGYGTIREHFKKNIAHVDLECTSNIQLDKLVTQYSKAVGTSLDTHAPLTKVTLKGDKHKPWYDDDIHEQRRKRRQLERQCRRTNLEMHKDMFKVQSKYVVTLIKDKKAEYYQQRIRDADKDTFKIVKTLLKPPDNQQGESIDEIIRVEELRSFFDNKIKKIHATLGTSADRDQDNVVCDSSFDHFEPVTQDTVSMFIKRQQTMFSVSPRHIFDL
;
A
#
# COMPACT_ATOMS: atom_id res chain seq x y z
N MET A 1 -4.02 -35.12 -3.82
CA MET A 1 -2.61 -34.84 -4.14
C MET A 1 -2.48 -33.34 -4.27
N PRO A 2 -1.80 -32.63 -3.36
CA PRO A 2 -1.66 -31.19 -3.48
C PRO A 2 -0.46 -30.86 -4.36
N GLU A 3 -0.68 -30.00 -5.37
CA GLU A 3 0.37 -29.39 -6.17
C GLU A 3 1.18 -28.44 -5.30
N THR A 4 2.47 -28.75 -5.12
CA THR A 4 3.41 -27.83 -4.47
C THR A 4 3.84 -26.78 -5.48
N GLN A 5 3.29 -25.58 -5.33
CA GLN A 5 3.83 -24.34 -5.90
C GLN A 5 5.31 -24.23 -5.50
N THR A 6 6.22 -24.39 -6.45
CA THR A 6 7.65 -24.21 -6.19
C THR A 6 8.01 -22.76 -6.42
N ASP A 7 8.31 -22.06 -5.33
CA ASP A 7 8.84 -20.70 -5.37
C ASP A 7 10.11 -20.67 -6.24
N GLY A 8 10.29 -19.61 -7.05
CA GLY A 8 11.34 -19.52 -8.08
C GLY A 8 12.80 -19.75 -7.63
N TYR A 9 13.06 -19.80 -6.33
CA TYR A 9 14.35 -20.22 -5.74
C TYR A 9 14.63 -21.72 -5.90
N GLY A 10 13.61 -22.58 -5.96
CA GLY A 10 13.75 -24.02 -6.19
C GLY A 10 14.32 -24.34 -7.58
N THR A 11 13.94 -23.54 -8.58
CA THR A 11 14.34 -23.72 -9.98
C THR A 11 15.84 -23.48 -10.20
N ILE A 12 16.41 -22.46 -9.55
CA ILE A 12 17.84 -22.10 -9.72
C ILE A 12 18.74 -23.20 -9.13
N ARG A 13 18.39 -23.74 -7.96
CA ARG A 13 19.16 -24.78 -7.29
C ARG A 13 19.23 -26.06 -8.13
N GLU A 14 18.12 -26.47 -8.72
CA GLU A 14 18.08 -27.68 -9.56
C GLU A 14 18.82 -27.49 -10.89
N HIS A 15 18.73 -26.29 -11.49
CA HIS A 15 19.49 -25.98 -12.70
C HIS A 15 21.01 -25.96 -12.46
N PHE A 16 21.44 -25.42 -11.31
CA PHE A 16 22.85 -25.42 -10.91
C PHE A 16 23.39 -26.85 -10.70
N LYS A 17 22.63 -27.71 -10.02
CA LYS A 17 22.99 -29.14 -9.85
C LYS A 17 23.12 -29.85 -11.19
N LYS A 18 22.15 -29.64 -12.10
CA LYS A 18 22.16 -30.26 -13.43
C LYS A 18 23.39 -29.85 -14.24
N ASN A 19 23.78 -28.56 -14.18
CA ASN A 19 24.95 -28.05 -14.90
C ASN A 19 26.27 -28.65 -14.39
N ILE A 20 26.36 -28.98 -13.10
CA ILE A 20 27.58 -29.55 -12.50
C ILE A 20 27.61 -31.08 -12.59
N ALA A 21 26.45 -31.74 -12.63
CA ALA A 21 26.36 -33.20 -12.66
C ALA A 21 26.96 -33.87 -13.90
N HIS A 22 27.21 -33.11 -14.98
CA HIS A 22 27.89 -33.60 -16.18
C HIS A 22 29.42 -33.60 -16.09
N VAL A 23 30.02 -33.07 -15.02
CA VAL A 23 31.47 -33.12 -14.80
C VAL A 23 31.82 -34.48 -14.20
N ASP A 24 32.46 -35.33 -14.99
CA ASP A 24 32.96 -36.62 -14.56
C ASP A 24 34.21 -36.44 -13.69
N LEU A 25 34.21 -36.97 -12.46
CA LEU A 25 35.26 -36.74 -11.45
C LEU A 25 36.33 -37.83 -11.38
N GLU A 26 36.33 -38.79 -12.29
CA GLU A 26 37.31 -39.89 -12.28
C GLU A 26 38.69 -39.44 -12.80
N CYS A 27 39.75 -39.67 -12.01
CA CYS A 27 41.11 -39.26 -12.35
C CYS A 27 42.12 -40.40 -12.10
N THR A 28 42.86 -40.80 -13.14
CA THR A 28 43.86 -41.89 -13.08
C THR A 28 45.31 -41.43 -13.24
N SER A 29 45.57 -40.13 -13.45
CA SER A 29 46.92 -39.54 -13.52
C SER A 29 46.92 -38.03 -13.25
N ASN A 30 48.06 -37.45 -12.88
CA ASN A 30 48.17 -36.01 -12.57
C ASN A 30 47.78 -35.09 -13.74
N ILE A 31 48.07 -35.48 -14.98
CA ILE A 31 47.67 -34.71 -16.18
C ILE A 31 46.14 -34.71 -16.36
N GLN A 32 45.45 -35.76 -15.91
CA GLN A 32 43.99 -35.81 -15.90
C GLN A 32 43.40 -35.00 -14.74
N LEU A 33 44.11 -34.90 -13.61
CA LEU A 33 43.68 -34.07 -12.47
C LEU A 33 43.60 -32.60 -12.85
N ASP A 34 44.63 -32.05 -13.51
CA ASP A 34 44.63 -30.66 -13.93
C ASP A 34 43.52 -30.36 -14.95
N LYS A 35 43.27 -31.30 -15.86
CA LYS A 35 42.14 -31.21 -16.82
C LYS A 35 40.80 -31.25 -16.11
N LEU A 36 40.64 -32.10 -15.10
CA LEU A 36 39.43 -32.22 -14.30
C LEU A 36 39.15 -30.94 -13.51
N VAL A 37 40.16 -30.41 -12.82
CA VAL A 37 40.06 -29.15 -12.07
C VAL A 37 39.65 -28.00 -12.99
N THR A 38 40.22 -27.96 -14.21
CA THR A 38 39.88 -26.93 -15.21
C THR A 38 38.44 -27.08 -15.70
N GLN A 39 37.98 -28.30 -15.99
CA GLN A 39 36.60 -28.57 -16.43
C GLN A 39 35.57 -28.26 -15.34
N TYR A 40 35.85 -28.65 -14.11
CA TYR A 40 35.02 -28.33 -12.96
C TYR A 40 34.93 -26.82 -12.72
N SER A 41 36.08 -26.13 -12.69
CA SER A 41 36.13 -24.68 -12.50
C SER A 41 35.38 -23.95 -13.61
N LYS A 42 35.47 -24.43 -14.85
CA LYS A 42 34.72 -23.90 -15.98
C LYS A 42 33.21 -24.12 -15.81
N ALA A 43 32.77 -25.33 -15.45
CA ALA A 43 31.35 -25.64 -15.29
C ALA A 43 30.70 -24.84 -14.15
N VAL A 44 31.41 -24.67 -13.03
CA VAL A 44 30.97 -23.82 -11.92
C VAL A 44 30.92 -22.36 -12.36
N GLY A 45 31.96 -21.88 -13.05
CA GLY A 45 32.03 -20.51 -13.58
C GLY A 45 30.87 -20.20 -14.53
N THR A 46 30.61 -21.05 -15.52
CA THR A 46 29.51 -20.83 -16.49
C THR A 46 28.14 -20.88 -15.82
N SER A 47 27.96 -21.76 -14.82
CA SER A 47 26.71 -21.83 -14.07
C SER A 47 26.49 -20.58 -13.21
N LEU A 48 27.56 -20.06 -12.59
CA LEU A 48 27.53 -18.78 -11.86
C LEU A 48 27.24 -17.61 -12.80
N ASP A 49 27.89 -17.51 -13.95
CA ASP A 49 27.64 -16.43 -14.91
C ASP A 49 26.20 -16.46 -15.45
N THR A 50 25.60 -17.64 -15.59
CA THR A 50 24.21 -17.80 -16.06
C THR A 50 23.18 -17.34 -15.01
N HIS A 51 23.41 -17.69 -13.74
CA HIS A 51 22.41 -17.48 -12.68
C HIS A 51 22.68 -16.27 -11.77
N ALA A 52 23.94 -15.84 -11.71
CA ALA A 52 24.43 -14.73 -10.91
C ALA A 52 25.46 -13.92 -11.72
N PRO A 53 25.07 -13.37 -12.89
CA PRO A 53 25.97 -12.59 -13.72
C PRO A 53 26.54 -11.42 -12.93
N LEU A 54 27.84 -11.16 -13.12
CA LEU A 54 28.50 -10.02 -12.51
C LEU A 54 27.89 -8.73 -13.07
N THR A 55 26.99 -8.13 -12.31
CA THR A 55 26.33 -6.87 -12.68
C THR A 55 26.94 -5.73 -11.89
N LYS A 56 27.36 -4.68 -12.60
CA LYS A 56 27.77 -3.43 -11.97
C LYS A 56 26.49 -2.69 -11.55
N VAL A 57 26.11 -2.85 -10.29
CA VAL A 57 25.01 -2.07 -9.72
C VAL A 57 25.54 -0.69 -9.37
N THR A 58 25.19 0.31 -10.17
CA THR A 58 25.36 1.70 -9.76
C THR A 58 24.32 1.98 -8.68
N LEU A 59 24.76 2.08 -7.43
CA LEU A 59 23.91 2.55 -6.34
C LEU A 59 23.45 3.97 -6.70
N LYS A 60 22.20 4.11 -7.15
CA LYS A 60 21.57 5.42 -7.29
C LYS A 60 21.46 6.02 -5.89
N GLY A 61 22.39 6.88 -5.52
CA GLY A 61 22.25 7.63 -4.29
C GLY A 61 23.54 8.23 -3.83
N ASP A 62 23.73 9.51 -4.16
CA ASP A 62 24.63 10.33 -3.34
C ASP A 62 24.11 11.75 -3.12
N LYS A 63 22.90 12.06 -3.60
CA LYS A 63 22.24 13.31 -3.28
C LYS A 63 21.00 12.98 -2.47
N HIS A 64 21.18 13.01 -1.15
CA HIS A 64 20.07 13.11 -0.22
C HIS A 64 19.15 14.25 -0.68
N LYS A 65 17.84 14.11 -0.42
CA LYS A 65 16.91 15.19 -0.75
C LYS A 65 17.38 16.44 0.00
N PRO A 66 17.25 17.65 -0.57
CA PRO A 66 17.80 18.87 0.07
C PRO A 66 17.23 19.19 1.46
N TRP A 67 16.02 18.73 1.76
CA TRP A 67 15.38 18.85 3.08
C TRP A 67 15.71 17.71 4.05
N TYR A 68 16.50 16.74 3.60
CA TYR A 68 16.90 15.60 4.41
C TYR A 68 18.16 15.97 5.18
N ASP A 69 18.06 15.97 6.50
CA ASP A 69 19.17 16.28 7.41
C ASP A 69 19.56 15.08 8.30
N ASP A 70 20.63 15.28 9.07
CA ASP A 70 21.15 14.27 9.98
C ASP A 70 20.21 13.97 11.15
N ASP A 71 19.38 14.93 11.55
CA ASP A 71 18.36 14.72 12.59
C ASP A 71 17.28 13.72 12.11
N ILE A 72 16.75 13.90 10.89
CA ILE A 72 15.86 12.90 10.28
C ILE A 72 16.56 11.53 10.19
N HIS A 73 17.85 11.50 9.84
CA HIS A 73 18.63 10.26 9.81
C HIS A 73 18.65 9.56 11.18
N GLU A 74 18.99 10.30 12.22
CA GLU A 74 19.09 9.78 13.59
C GLU A 74 17.75 9.28 14.10
N GLN A 75 16.69 10.07 13.94
CA GLN A 75 15.36 9.72 14.47
C GLN A 75 14.76 8.52 13.75
N ARG A 76 15.04 8.35 12.45
CA ARG A 76 14.69 7.12 11.70
C ARG A 76 15.51 5.92 12.17
N ARG A 77 16.79 6.10 12.51
CA ARG A 77 17.63 5.04 13.09
C ARG A 77 17.05 4.58 14.43
N LYS A 78 16.69 5.51 15.31
CA LYS A 78 16.03 5.23 16.58
C LYS A 78 14.70 4.50 16.40
N ARG A 79 13.86 4.92 15.45
CA ARG A 79 12.61 4.22 15.10
C ARG A 79 12.86 2.76 14.72
N ARG A 80 13.86 2.48 13.88
CA ARG A 80 14.22 1.10 13.49
C ARG A 80 14.77 0.28 14.65
N GLN A 81 15.51 0.89 15.57
CA GLN A 81 15.99 0.22 16.78
C GLN A 81 14.81 -0.21 17.67
N LEU A 82 13.86 0.69 17.92
CA LEU A 82 12.64 0.39 18.69
C LEU A 82 11.76 -0.65 18.00
N GLU A 83 11.66 -0.60 16.67
CA GLU A 83 10.94 -1.61 15.89
C GLU A 83 11.55 -3.01 16.10
N ARG A 84 12.87 -3.14 15.99
CA ARG A 84 13.57 -4.41 16.24
C ARG A 84 13.39 -4.88 17.67
N GLN A 85 13.47 -3.96 18.64
CA GLN A 85 13.24 -4.27 20.05
C GLN A 85 11.81 -4.76 20.29
N CYS A 86 10.82 -4.09 19.71
CA CYS A 86 9.42 -4.46 19.76
C CYS A 86 9.18 -5.86 19.18
N ARG A 87 9.75 -6.14 17.99
CA ARG A 87 9.66 -7.47 17.34
C ARG A 87 10.31 -8.57 18.18
N ARG A 88 11.43 -8.27 18.86
CA ARG A 88 12.17 -9.24 19.69
C ARG A 88 11.48 -9.57 21.01
N THR A 89 10.89 -8.56 21.66
CA THR A 89 10.41 -8.67 23.05
C THR A 89 8.89 -8.84 23.17
N ASN A 90 8.14 -8.34 22.19
CA ASN A 90 6.67 -8.33 22.16
C ASN A 90 6.01 -7.74 23.43
N LEU A 91 6.71 -6.86 24.15
CA LEU A 91 6.16 -6.16 25.31
C LEU A 91 5.39 -4.91 24.88
N GLU A 92 4.29 -4.61 25.58
CA GLU A 92 3.42 -3.47 25.27
C GLU A 92 4.17 -2.13 25.37
N MET A 93 5.01 -1.97 26.40
CA MET A 93 5.87 -0.79 26.54
C MET A 93 6.71 -0.51 25.28
N HIS A 94 7.27 -1.55 24.66
CA HIS A 94 8.10 -1.38 23.46
C HIS A 94 7.27 -1.05 22.21
N LYS A 95 6.02 -1.55 22.14
CA LYS A 95 5.06 -1.14 21.10
C LYS A 95 4.71 0.33 21.24
N ASP A 96 4.43 0.79 22.46
CA ASP A 96 4.12 2.19 22.74
C ASP A 96 5.30 3.10 22.38
N MET A 97 6.52 2.76 22.80
CA MET A 97 7.73 3.49 22.43
C MET A 97 7.90 3.58 20.91
N PHE A 98 7.74 2.45 20.19
CA PHE A 98 7.82 2.43 18.74
C PHE A 98 6.73 3.31 18.09
N LYS A 99 5.50 3.28 18.61
CA LYS A 99 4.38 4.09 18.12
C LYS A 99 4.64 5.58 18.31
N VAL A 100 5.12 5.98 19.49
CA VAL A 100 5.49 7.37 19.80
C VAL A 100 6.61 7.84 18.87
N GLN A 101 7.70 7.07 18.75
CA GLN A 101 8.81 7.44 17.87
C GLN A 101 8.39 7.47 16.40
N SER A 102 7.49 6.59 15.96
CA SER A 102 6.98 6.58 14.60
C SER A 102 6.21 7.84 14.26
N LYS A 103 5.32 8.29 15.17
CA LYS A 103 4.62 9.56 15.02
C LYS A 103 5.60 10.73 14.97
N TYR A 104 6.56 10.76 15.89
CA TYR A 104 7.56 11.81 15.97
C TYR A 104 8.41 11.93 14.69
N VAL A 105 8.85 10.80 14.11
CA VAL A 105 9.59 10.83 12.84
C VAL A 105 8.73 11.38 11.70
N VAL A 106 7.45 11.03 11.66
CA VAL A 106 6.53 11.54 10.63
C VAL A 106 6.33 13.04 10.78
N THR A 107 6.17 13.56 11.99
CA THR A 107 6.04 15.01 12.23
C THR A 107 7.34 15.73 11.87
N LEU A 108 8.48 15.23 12.34
CA LEU A 108 9.79 15.82 12.04
C LEU A 108 10.04 15.96 10.53
N ILE A 109 9.76 14.91 9.75
CA ILE A 109 9.92 14.96 8.29
C ILE A 109 8.98 15.99 7.66
N LYS A 110 7.74 16.08 8.15
CA LYS A 110 6.78 17.09 7.65
C LYS A 110 7.28 18.50 7.94
N ASP A 111 7.76 18.75 9.16
CA ASP A 111 8.21 20.07 9.61
C ASP A 111 9.47 20.51 8.84
N LYS A 112 10.49 19.66 8.75
CA LYS A 112 11.72 19.94 7.99
C LYS A 112 11.45 20.16 6.50
N LYS A 113 10.54 19.38 5.92
CA LYS A 113 10.13 19.56 4.54
C LYS A 113 9.39 20.90 4.35
N ALA A 114 8.48 21.24 5.27
CA ALA A 114 7.76 22.51 5.24
C ALA A 114 8.72 23.70 5.37
N GLU A 115 9.63 23.67 6.34
CA GLU A 115 10.66 24.69 6.57
C GLU A 115 11.49 24.93 5.32
N TYR A 116 12.01 23.86 4.71
CA TYR A 116 12.79 23.93 3.48
C TYR A 116 12.02 24.60 2.34
N TYR A 117 10.78 24.17 2.07
CA TYR A 117 10.01 24.76 0.97
C TYR A 117 9.54 26.18 1.27
N GLN A 118 9.24 26.50 2.53
CA GLN A 118 8.93 27.86 2.94
C GLN A 118 10.12 28.79 2.70
N GLN A 119 11.33 28.39 3.10
CA GLN A 119 12.55 29.15 2.85
C GLN A 119 12.81 29.29 1.35
N ARG A 120 12.72 28.19 0.61
CA ARG A 120 12.92 28.19 -0.84
C ARG A 120 11.91 29.04 -1.60
N ILE A 121 10.68 29.20 -1.10
CA ILE A 121 9.68 30.12 -1.66
C ILE A 121 10.01 31.57 -1.29
N ARG A 122 10.42 31.83 -0.04
CA ARG A 122 10.85 33.17 0.41
C ARG A 122 12.04 33.70 -0.40
N ASP A 123 12.99 32.82 -0.70
CA ASP A 123 14.22 33.17 -1.43
C ASP A 123 14.01 33.20 -2.96
N ALA A 124 12.85 32.78 -3.46
CA ALA A 124 12.56 32.71 -4.88
C ALA A 124 11.91 34.00 -5.39
N ASP A 125 12.48 34.57 -6.45
CA ASP A 125 11.93 35.73 -7.14
C ASP A 125 10.98 35.30 -8.28
N LYS A 126 11.54 34.76 -9.38
CA LYS A 126 10.79 34.34 -10.58
C LYS A 126 10.40 32.85 -10.62
N ASP A 127 10.96 32.03 -9.72
CA ASP A 127 10.80 30.57 -9.75
C ASP A 127 9.71 30.04 -8.81
N THR A 128 8.99 30.91 -8.09
CA THR A 128 7.91 30.55 -7.16
C THR A 128 6.87 29.64 -7.81
N PHE A 129 6.38 30.00 -8.99
CA PHE A 129 5.41 29.20 -9.75
C PHE A 129 5.96 27.83 -10.16
N LYS A 130 7.27 27.73 -10.48
CA LYS A 130 7.90 26.43 -10.77
C LYS A 130 7.93 25.56 -9.52
N ILE A 131 8.28 26.14 -8.37
CA ILE A 131 8.32 25.45 -7.08
C ILE A 131 6.91 24.94 -6.71
N VAL A 132 5.90 25.80 -6.81
CA VAL A 132 4.49 25.43 -6.54
C VAL A 132 4.03 24.34 -7.50
N LYS A 133 4.34 24.46 -8.80
CA LYS A 133 4.04 23.40 -9.78
C LYS A 133 4.70 22.08 -9.42
N THR A 134 5.94 22.07 -8.93
CA THR A 134 6.60 20.85 -8.44
C THR A 134 5.92 20.26 -7.20
N LEU A 135 5.41 21.09 -6.29
CA LEU A 135 4.72 20.64 -5.08
C LEU A 135 3.32 20.08 -5.35
N LEU A 136 2.64 20.59 -6.37
CA LEU A 136 1.32 20.15 -6.80
C LEU A 136 1.34 18.97 -7.76
N LYS A 137 2.51 18.54 -8.23
CA LYS A 137 2.61 17.32 -9.04
C LYS A 137 2.15 16.12 -8.21
N PRO A 138 1.15 15.36 -8.69
CA PRO A 138 0.84 14.07 -8.11
C PRO A 138 2.10 13.21 -8.06
N PRO A 139 2.26 12.37 -7.04
CA PRO A 139 3.36 11.41 -7.02
C PRO A 139 3.24 10.47 -8.25
N ASP A 140 4.37 10.08 -8.86
CA ASP A 140 4.40 9.31 -10.12
C ASP A 140 3.56 8.03 -10.09
N ASN A 141 3.29 7.47 -8.91
CA ASN A 141 2.41 6.30 -8.72
C ASN A 141 0.91 6.60 -8.93
N GLN A 142 0.52 7.86 -9.09
CA GLN A 142 -0.82 8.32 -9.44
C GLN A 142 -0.87 8.91 -10.86
N GLN A 143 0.26 8.92 -11.58
CA GLN A 143 0.38 9.48 -12.92
C GLN A 143 0.20 8.43 -14.02
N GLY A 144 -0.55 7.37 -13.72
CA GLY A 144 -1.09 6.49 -14.74
C GLY A 144 -2.52 6.92 -15.00
N GLU A 145 -2.81 7.44 -16.19
CA GLU A 145 -4.13 7.21 -16.82
C GLU A 145 -4.21 5.70 -17.05
N SER A 146 -4.49 4.98 -15.97
CA SER A 146 -4.53 3.53 -15.97
C SER A 146 -5.90 3.20 -16.52
N ILE A 147 -5.94 2.37 -17.55
CA ILE A 147 -7.15 1.79 -18.14
C ILE A 147 -8.18 1.35 -17.06
N ASP A 148 -7.69 1.00 -15.86
CA ASP A 148 -8.45 0.75 -14.63
C ASP A 148 -9.41 1.88 -14.20
N GLU A 149 -9.06 3.16 -14.38
CA GLU A 149 -9.92 4.30 -14.04
C GLU A 149 -11.10 4.45 -15.02
N ILE A 150 -10.86 4.20 -16.31
CA ILE A 150 -11.92 4.18 -17.34
C ILE A 150 -12.86 2.99 -17.10
N ILE A 151 -12.31 1.81 -16.75
CA ILE A 151 -13.11 0.63 -16.40
C ILE A 151 -14.00 0.93 -15.18
N ARG A 152 -13.46 1.57 -14.14
CA ARG A 152 -14.24 1.96 -12.95
C ARG A 152 -15.35 2.96 -13.26
N VAL A 153 -15.13 3.88 -14.21
CA VAL A 153 -16.17 4.85 -14.63
C VAL A 153 -17.30 4.15 -15.38
N GLU A 154 -17.00 3.20 -16.27
CA GLU A 154 -18.03 2.45 -16.99
C GLU A 154 -18.80 1.49 -16.07
N GLU A 155 -18.11 0.88 -15.10
CA GLU A 155 -18.75 0.11 -14.04
C GLU A 155 -19.69 0.97 -13.20
N LEU A 156 -19.24 2.17 -12.78
CA LEU A 156 -20.06 3.12 -12.03
C LEU A 156 -21.30 3.54 -12.83
N ARG A 157 -21.13 3.83 -14.12
CA ARG A 157 -22.23 4.15 -15.04
C ARG A 157 -23.24 3.01 -15.11
N SER A 158 -22.77 1.80 -15.37
CA SER A 158 -23.63 0.61 -15.47
C SER A 158 -24.41 0.35 -14.16
N PHE A 159 -23.80 0.61 -13.01
CA PHE A 159 -24.44 0.48 -11.71
C PHE A 159 -25.63 1.43 -11.58
N PHE A 160 -25.47 2.71 -11.94
CA PHE A 160 -26.57 3.67 -11.88
C PHE A 160 -27.67 3.34 -12.90
N ASP A 161 -27.31 2.96 -14.13
CA ASP A 161 -28.29 2.54 -15.14
C ASP A 161 -29.12 1.35 -14.67
N ASN A 162 -28.46 0.34 -14.07
CA ASN A 162 -29.14 -0.84 -13.54
C ASN A 162 -29.97 -0.51 -12.31
N LYS A 163 -29.51 0.40 -11.43
CA LYS A 163 -30.27 0.85 -10.26
C LYS A 163 -31.54 1.59 -10.68
N ILE A 164 -31.45 2.48 -11.67
CA ILE A 164 -32.60 3.20 -12.24
C ILE A 164 -33.59 2.20 -12.85
N LYS A 165 -33.12 1.27 -13.70
CA LYS A 165 -33.97 0.21 -14.27
C LYS A 165 -34.67 -0.62 -13.18
N LYS A 166 -33.95 -0.98 -12.12
CA LYS A 166 -34.52 -1.73 -10.99
C LYS A 166 -35.59 -0.93 -10.27
N ILE A 167 -35.36 0.36 -10.01
CA ILE A 167 -36.36 1.25 -9.39
C ILE A 167 -37.62 1.33 -10.26
N HIS A 168 -37.46 1.59 -11.57
CA HIS A 168 -38.59 1.63 -12.52
C HIS A 168 -39.33 0.30 -12.61
N ALA A 169 -38.63 -0.85 -12.59
CA ALA A 169 -39.27 -2.16 -12.58
C ALA A 169 -40.07 -2.39 -11.28
N THR A 170 -39.54 -1.95 -10.13
CA THR A 170 -40.19 -2.10 -8.82
C THR A 170 -41.42 -1.20 -8.69
N LEU A 171 -41.38 0.01 -9.26
CA LEU A 171 -42.50 0.96 -9.27
C LEU A 171 -43.51 0.65 -10.39
N GLY A 172 -43.05 0.16 -11.54
CA GLY A 172 -43.87 -0.13 -12.72
C GLY A 172 -44.78 -1.36 -12.56
N THR A 173 -44.45 -2.28 -11.64
CA THR A 173 -45.33 -3.39 -11.24
C THR A 173 -46.55 -2.94 -10.42
N SER A 174 -46.71 -1.64 -10.16
CA SER A 174 -47.89 -1.07 -9.50
C SER A 174 -48.99 -0.62 -10.48
N ALA A 175 -48.75 -0.67 -11.79
CA ALA A 175 -49.67 -0.19 -12.81
C ALA A 175 -50.53 -1.30 -13.43
N ASP A 176 -50.97 -2.25 -12.59
CA ASP A 176 -52.11 -3.13 -12.89
C ASP A 176 -53.02 -3.25 -11.65
N ARG A 177 -53.44 -2.09 -11.16
CA ARG A 177 -54.62 -1.97 -10.30
C ARG A 177 -55.61 -1.03 -10.98
N ASP A 178 -56.24 -1.54 -12.03
CA ASP A 178 -57.65 -1.29 -12.23
C ASP A 178 -58.40 -1.89 -11.02
N GLN A 179 -58.52 -1.11 -9.95
CA GLN A 179 -59.54 -1.32 -8.92
C GLN A 179 -59.64 -0.09 -8.01
N ASP A 180 -60.71 0.67 -8.25
CA ASP A 180 -61.63 1.27 -7.29
C ASP A 180 -61.04 1.92 -6.02
N ASN A 181 -61.25 3.23 -5.93
CA ASN A 181 -61.53 3.98 -4.70
C ASN A 181 -60.91 3.41 -3.40
N VAL A 182 -59.62 3.60 -3.20
CA VAL A 182 -59.06 3.56 -1.84
C VAL A 182 -59.22 4.97 -1.26
N VAL A 183 -60.34 5.18 -0.57
CA VAL A 183 -60.47 6.30 0.38
C VAL A 183 -59.45 6.07 1.48
N CYS A 184 -58.43 6.91 1.52
CA CYS A 184 -57.50 6.98 2.63
C CYS A 184 -58.19 7.70 3.79
N ASP A 185 -58.64 6.94 4.79
CA ASP A 185 -59.37 7.47 5.96
C ASP A 185 -58.43 8.00 7.06
N SER A 186 -57.12 7.95 6.85
CA SER A 186 -56.14 8.53 7.78
C SER A 186 -55.74 9.92 7.31
N SER A 187 -56.42 10.94 7.82
CA SER A 187 -56.01 12.33 7.69
C SER A 187 -54.95 12.66 8.74
N PHE A 188 -53.80 13.19 8.31
CA PHE A 188 -52.69 13.57 9.19
C PHE A 188 -52.75 15.07 9.48
N ASP A 189 -53.85 15.51 10.07
CA ASP A 189 -54.16 16.94 10.28
C ASP A 189 -53.67 17.48 11.64
N HIS A 190 -53.05 16.63 12.45
CA HIS A 190 -52.64 16.98 13.81
C HIS A 190 -51.13 16.97 13.96
N PHE A 191 -50.57 18.16 14.21
CA PHE A 191 -49.17 18.35 14.57
C PHE A 191 -49.10 18.86 16.01
N GLU A 192 -48.58 18.04 16.92
CA GLU A 192 -48.22 18.51 18.24
C GLU A 192 -46.79 19.09 18.23
N PRO A 193 -46.57 20.27 18.84
CA PRO A 193 -45.23 20.80 18.99
C PRO A 193 -44.39 19.87 19.87
N VAL A 194 -43.23 19.47 19.35
CA VAL A 194 -42.30 18.57 20.03
C VAL A 194 -41.80 19.22 21.33
N THR A 195 -41.90 18.52 22.44
CA THR A 195 -41.43 19.01 23.74
C THR A 195 -39.92 18.83 23.89
N GLN A 196 -39.30 19.68 24.71
CA GLN A 196 -37.86 19.64 24.98
C GLN A 196 -37.39 18.27 25.52
N ASP A 197 -38.26 17.57 26.23
CA ASP A 197 -37.99 16.22 26.74
C ASP A 197 -37.93 15.17 25.62
N THR A 198 -38.81 15.27 24.61
CA THR A 198 -38.76 14.37 23.45
C THR A 198 -37.48 14.59 22.66
N VAL A 199 -37.10 15.85 22.42
CA VAL A 199 -35.82 16.19 21.75
C VAL A 199 -34.64 15.65 22.55
N SER A 200 -34.61 15.85 23.87
CA SER A 200 -33.55 15.34 24.75
C SER A 200 -33.47 13.81 24.75
N MET A 201 -34.61 13.11 24.71
CA MET A 201 -34.67 11.66 24.60
C MET A 201 -34.02 11.17 23.30
N PHE A 202 -34.33 11.79 22.16
CA PHE A 202 -33.75 11.40 20.88
C PHE A 202 -32.24 11.68 20.81
N ILE A 203 -31.78 12.81 21.34
CA ILE A 203 -30.34 13.13 21.38
C ILE A 203 -29.57 12.11 22.22
N LYS A 204 -30.07 11.76 23.41
CA LYS A 204 -29.44 10.75 24.29
C LYS A 204 -29.39 9.36 23.64
N ARG A 205 -30.45 9.00 22.89
CA ARG A 205 -30.55 7.72 22.19
C ARG A 205 -29.58 7.59 21.02
N GLN A 206 -29.16 8.70 20.40
CA GLN A 206 -28.17 8.68 19.32
C GLN A 206 -26.73 8.52 19.86
N GLN A 207 -26.41 9.05 21.05
CA GLN A 207 -25.05 8.96 21.61
C GLN A 207 -24.62 7.53 21.97
N THR A 208 -25.55 6.62 22.27
CA THR A 208 -25.22 5.23 22.59
C THR A 208 -24.87 4.38 21.36
N MET A 209 -25.36 4.76 20.16
CA MET A 209 -25.05 4.08 18.90
C MET A 209 -23.70 4.49 18.28
N PHE A 210 -23.15 5.66 18.62
CA PHE A 210 -21.86 6.13 18.10
C PHE A 210 -20.66 5.78 18.98
N SER A 211 -20.84 5.07 20.11
CA SER A 211 -19.74 4.53 20.91
C SER A 211 -19.26 3.15 20.38
N VAL A 212 -19.07 3.03 19.07
CA VAL A 212 -18.36 1.87 18.51
C VAL A 212 -16.85 2.18 18.58
N SER A 213 -16.17 1.44 19.43
CA SER A 213 -14.72 1.38 19.56
C SER A 213 -14.03 1.29 18.17
N PRO A 214 -12.97 2.07 17.88
CA PRO A 214 -12.28 1.99 16.60
C PRO A 214 -11.64 0.61 16.41
N ARG A 215 -12.29 -0.25 15.61
CA ARG A 215 -11.67 -1.47 15.10
C ARG A 215 -10.41 -1.08 14.34
N HIS A 216 -9.28 -1.59 14.81
CA HIS A 216 -7.99 -1.49 14.13
C HIS A 216 -8.10 -2.11 12.74
N ILE A 217 -7.99 -1.27 11.71
CA ILE A 217 -7.51 -1.67 10.40
C ILE A 217 -6.11 -1.07 10.29
N PHE A 218 -5.10 -1.90 10.53
CA PHE A 218 -3.73 -1.61 10.12
C PHE A 218 -3.49 -2.41 8.83
N ASP A 219 -3.54 -1.71 7.70
CA ASP A 219 -2.65 -2.03 6.59
C ASP A 219 -1.42 -1.13 6.71
N LEU A 220 -0.26 -1.75 6.45
CA LEU A 220 1.15 -1.29 6.49
C LEU A 220 1.94 -1.59 7.77
#